data_AF-A0AAV9Q3B6-F1
#
_entry.id   AF-A0AAV9Q3B6-F1
#
_cell.length_a   1.000
_cell.length_b   1.000
_cell.length_c   1.000
_cell.angle_alpha   90.00
_cell.angle_beta   90.00
_cell.angle_gamma   90.00
#
_symmetry.space_group_name_H-M   'P 1'
#
loop_
_entity.id
_entity.type
_entity.pdbx_description
1 polymer ?
#
loop_
_entity_poly.entity_id
_entity_poly.type
_entity_poly.pdbx_seq_one_letter_code
_entity_poly.pdbx_strand_id
1 'polypeptide(L)'
;MGFHTSTTTTTIVERTRSTELMRILLSGEVSGEAPRELTPREKFRRWMVNEGSRRLFVGTFILVHCMLYGFGFMNYTLKDNLSQARATYGYGYPIARSAALVLHFDVACILLPVCRTLISLARQTPLNGIIPFDKNITFHKLVGYSLVIFTWVHTIAHLHNVAQLSAKGHGGFIGFVKLNFLTGPGWTGYVLTISIMAMFFTALDKPRRANYERFWNTHHLFVLFFIMWSTHGIFCMIPADTKPTCFGNGSFYQ
;
A
#
# COMPACT_ATOMS: atom_id res chain seq x y z
N MET A 1 -8.28 76.30 -7.65
CA MET A 1 -7.51 75.14 -7.17
C MET A 1 -8.50 74.06 -6.73
N GLY A 2 -8.82 73.12 -7.61
CA GLY A 2 -9.73 72.01 -7.33
C GLY A 2 -8.94 70.70 -7.28
N PHE A 3 -9.03 69.98 -6.17
CA PHE A 3 -8.38 68.68 -5.97
C PHE A 3 -9.12 67.59 -6.76
N HIS A 4 -8.42 66.87 -7.63
CA HIS A 4 -8.86 65.60 -8.21
C HIS A 4 -8.32 64.44 -7.37
N THR A 5 -9.19 63.78 -6.60
CA THR A 5 -8.91 62.51 -5.95
C THR A 5 -9.09 61.37 -6.96
N SER A 6 -8.00 60.70 -7.30
CA SER A 6 -8.02 59.45 -8.09
C SER A 6 -8.20 58.26 -7.15
N THR A 7 -9.26 57.47 -7.31
CA THR A 7 -9.50 56.25 -6.54
C THR A 7 -9.00 55.04 -7.31
N THR A 8 -7.83 54.54 -6.93
CA THR A 8 -7.25 53.30 -7.46
C THR A 8 -7.98 52.09 -6.87
N THR A 9 -8.65 51.29 -7.72
CA THR A 9 -9.32 50.05 -7.28
C THR A 9 -8.31 48.90 -7.30
N THR A 10 -7.79 48.52 -6.15
CA THR A 10 -6.93 47.34 -5.96
C THR A 10 -7.78 46.08 -5.92
N THR A 11 -7.66 45.21 -6.93
CA THR A 11 -8.27 43.87 -6.93
C THR A 11 -7.49 42.94 -6.00
N ILE A 12 -7.90 42.84 -4.75
CA ILE A 12 -7.43 41.80 -3.83
C ILE A 12 -8.15 40.51 -4.20
N VAL A 13 -7.40 39.54 -4.75
CA VAL A 13 -7.87 38.16 -4.94
C VAL A 13 -7.91 37.49 -3.57
N GLU A 14 -9.04 37.61 -2.87
CA GLU A 14 -9.26 36.94 -1.60
C GLU A 14 -9.64 35.48 -1.85
N ARG A 15 -8.72 34.58 -1.49
CA ARG A 15 -8.93 33.13 -1.48
C ARG A 15 -9.88 32.78 -0.33
N THR A 16 -11.17 33.05 -0.52
CA THR A 16 -12.21 32.88 0.49
C THR A 16 -12.37 31.39 0.82
N ARG A 17 -11.97 31.05 2.04
CA ARG A 17 -12.43 29.85 2.73
C ARG A 17 -13.94 30.05 2.89
N SER A 18 -14.75 29.34 2.11
CA SER A 18 -16.22 29.48 2.08
C SER A 18 -16.74 29.62 3.51
N THR A 19 -17.32 30.79 3.83
CA THR A 19 -17.93 31.04 5.13
C THR A 19 -19.13 30.12 5.30
N GLU A 20 -19.51 29.84 6.55
CA GLU A 20 -20.68 29.02 6.86
C GLU A 20 -21.93 29.56 6.17
N LEU A 21 -22.08 30.89 6.16
CA LEU A 21 -23.14 31.59 5.46
C LEU A 21 -23.15 31.30 3.96
N MET A 22 -21.99 31.27 3.31
CA MET A 22 -21.87 30.98 1.87
C MET A 22 -22.17 29.51 1.56
N ARG A 23 -21.83 28.59 2.48
CA ARG A 23 -22.21 27.18 2.37
C ARG A 23 -23.73 27.00 2.50
N ILE A 24 -24.35 27.72 3.44
CA ILE A 24 -25.80 27.74 3.65
C ILE A 24 -26.50 28.33 2.42
N LEU A 25 -26.01 29.45 1.86
CA LEU A 25 -26.52 30.06 0.63
C LEU A 25 -26.41 29.13 -0.59
N LEU A 26 -25.30 28.39 -0.73
CA LEU A 26 -25.08 27.44 -1.85
C LEU A 26 -25.81 26.10 -1.66
N SER A 27 -26.24 25.77 -0.43
CA SER A 27 -26.92 24.51 -0.12
C SER A 27 -28.37 24.47 -0.62
N GLY A 28 -28.93 25.62 -1.02
CA GLY A 28 -30.34 25.76 -1.36
C GLY A 28 -31.25 25.95 -0.14
N GLU A 29 -30.76 25.75 1.10
CA GLU A 29 -31.56 25.99 2.33
C GLU A 29 -32.13 27.40 2.41
N VAL A 30 -31.41 28.41 1.90
CA VAL A 30 -31.85 29.82 1.94
C VAL A 30 -32.89 30.14 0.87
N SER A 31 -32.94 29.37 -0.21
CA SER A 31 -33.86 29.64 -1.33
C SER A 31 -35.29 29.18 -1.06
N GLY A 32 -35.52 28.36 -0.02
CA GLY A 32 -36.85 27.80 0.28
C GLY A 32 -37.39 26.84 -0.80
N GLU A 33 -36.66 26.63 -1.89
CA GLU A 33 -37.02 25.67 -2.94
C GLU A 33 -36.69 24.25 -2.46
N ALA A 34 -37.70 23.38 -2.46
CA ALA A 34 -37.50 21.97 -2.15
C ALA A 34 -36.45 21.38 -3.12
N PRO A 35 -35.48 20.59 -2.64
CA PRO A 35 -34.46 20.00 -3.50
C PRO A 35 -35.14 19.17 -4.59
N ARG A 36 -34.85 19.47 -5.86
CA ARG A 36 -35.43 18.75 -7.00
C ARG A 36 -35.32 17.25 -6.80
N GLU A 37 -36.45 16.54 -6.88
CA GLU A 37 -36.47 15.08 -6.88
C GLU A 37 -35.68 14.57 -8.09
N LEU A 38 -34.49 14.04 -7.81
CA LEU A 38 -33.59 13.51 -8.83
C LEU A 38 -34.08 12.13 -9.26
N THR A 39 -34.10 11.90 -10.57
CA THR A 39 -34.33 10.55 -11.10
C THR A 39 -33.22 9.60 -10.64
N PRO A 40 -33.46 8.27 -10.58
CA PRO A 40 -32.43 7.31 -10.18
C PRO A 40 -31.13 7.41 -11.00
N ARG A 41 -31.23 7.74 -12.29
CA ARG A 41 -30.08 7.97 -13.18
C ARG A 41 -29.29 9.22 -12.79
N GLU A 42 -29.97 10.30 -12.44
CA GLU A 42 -29.32 11.54 -12.00
C GLU A 42 -28.68 11.37 -10.60
N LYS A 43 -29.35 10.64 -9.70
CA LYS A 43 -28.79 10.24 -8.39
C LYS A 43 -27.50 9.44 -8.58
N PHE A 44 -27.50 8.46 -9.50
CA PHE A 44 -26.31 7.67 -9.82
C PHE A 44 -25.18 8.50 -10.45
N ARG A 45 -25.49 9.36 -11.44
CA ARG A 45 -24.49 10.22 -12.08
C ARG A 45 -23.87 11.20 -11.07
N ARG A 46 -24.69 11.79 -10.19
CA ARG A 46 -24.23 12.63 -9.07
C ARG A 46 -23.32 11.86 -8.12
N TRP A 47 -23.68 10.62 -7.78
CA TRP A 47 -22.85 9.76 -6.95
C TRP A 47 -21.52 9.42 -7.62
N MET A 48 -21.53 9.04 -8.91
CA MET A 48 -20.32 8.71 -9.68
C MET A 48 -19.31 9.86 -9.71
N VAL A 49 -19.78 11.10 -9.87
CA VAL A 49 -18.95 12.30 -9.89
C VAL A 49 -18.39 12.63 -8.50
N ASN A 50 -19.21 12.51 -7.45
CA ASN A 50 -18.79 12.91 -6.10
C ASN A 50 -17.86 11.88 -5.44
N GLU A 51 -18.25 10.60 -5.52
CA GLU A 51 -17.73 9.57 -4.62
C GLU A 51 -17.55 8.20 -5.30
N GLY A 52 -18.29 7.92 -6.37
CA GLY A 52 -18.30 6.62 -7.03
C GLY A 52 -16.95 6.22 -7.62
N SER A 53 -16.25 7.12 -8.30
CA SER A 53 -14.90 6.85 -8.83
C SER A 53 -13.91 6.42 -7.74
N ARG A 54 -13.93 7.10 -6.58
CA ARG A 54 -13.12 6.74 -5.40
C ARG A 54 -13.47 5.35 -4.89
N ARG A 55 -14.76 5.05 -4.69
CA ARG A 55 -15.21 3.77 -4.13
C ARG A 55 -14.96 2.60 -5.08
N LEU A 56 -15.18 2.79 -6.38
CA LEU A 56 -14.89 1.78 -7.39
C LEU A 56 -13.39 1.49 -7.47
N PHE A 57 -12.55 2.51 -7.41
CA PHE A 57 -11.10 2.34 -7.41
C PHE A 57 -10.62 1.57 -6.16
N VAL A 58 -11.06 1.96 -4.96
CA VAL A 58 -10.74 1.25 -3.72
C VAL A 58 -11.30 -0.18 -3.72
N GLY A 59 -12.52 -0.37 -4.22
CA GLY A 59 -13.13 -1.69 -4.37
C GLY A 59 -12.34 -2.60 -5.31
N THR A 60 -11.86 -2.05 -6.44
CA THR A 60 -10.99 -2.77 -7.38
C THR A 60 -9.64 -3.11 -6.74
N PHE A 61 -9.04 -2.18 -5.99
CA PHE A 61 -7.81 -2.43 -5.26
C PHE A 61 -7.95 -3.59 -4.26
N ILE A 62 -9.03 -3.60 -3.46
CA ILE A 62 -9.33 -4.69 -2.52
C ILE A 62 -9.60 -5.99 -3.26
N LEU A 63 -10.37 -5.95 -4.35
CA LEU A 63 -10.64 -7.13 -5.18
C LEU A 63 -9.34 -7.76 -5.68
N VAL A 64 -8.41 -6.94 -6.21
CA VAL A 64 -7.10 -7.40 -6.68
C VAL A 64 -6.30 -8.04 -5.53
N HIS A 65 -6.32 -7.46 -4.33
CA HIS A 65 -5.66 -8.05 -3.16
C HIS A 65 -6.26 -9.41 -2.77
N CYS A 66 -7.59 -9.49 -2.72
CA CYS A 66 -8.29 -10.74 -2.44
C CYS A 66 -8.01 -11.79 -3.52
N MET A 67 -7.96 -11.40 -4.79
CA MET A 67 -7.61 -12.29 -5.90
C MET A 67 -6.17 -12.77 -5.80
N LEU A 68 -5.19 -11.88 -5.65
CA LEU A 68 -3.78 -12.26 -5.53
C LEU A 68 -3.55 -13.18 -4.33
N TYR A 69 -4.13 -12.84 -3.17
CA TYR A 69 -4.01 -13.68 -1.98
C TYR A 69 -4.73 -15.01 -2.15
N GLY A 70 -5.97 -15.03 -2.64
CA GLY A 70 -6.77 -16.23 -2.81
C GLY A 70 -6.21 -17.19 -3.86
N PHE A 71 -5.90 -16.69 -5.06
CA PHE A 71 -5.28 -17.49 -6.11
C PHE A 71 -3.87 -17.93 -5.72
N GLY A 72 -3.08 -17.06 -5.09
CA GLY A 72 -1.79 -17.41 -4.53
C GLY A 72 -1.91 -18.57 -3.53
N PHE A 73 -2.84 -18.47 -2.60
CA PHE A 73 -3.03 -19.46 -1.54
C PHE A 73 -3.45 -20.81 -2.11
N MET A 74 -4.42 -20.82 -3.04
CA MET A 74 -4.81 -22.05 -3.74
C MET A 74 -3.66 -22.66 -4.53
N ASN A 75 -2.91 -21.84 -5.27
CA ASN A 75 -1.75 -22.31 -6.04
C ASN A 75 -0.68 -22.96 -5.13
N TYR A 76 -0.30 -22.32 -4.03
CA TYR A 76 0.72 -22.88 -3.13
C TYR A 76 0.21 -24.07 -2.30
N THR A 77 -1.11 -24.21 -2.12
CA THR A 77 -1.72 -25.34 -1.41
C THR A 77 -1.88 -26.56 -2.31
N LEU A 78 -2.27 -26.37 -3.58
CA LEU A 78 -2.67 -27.46 -4.47
C LEU A 78 -1.57 -27.91 -5.43
N LYS A 79 -0.54 -27.09 -5.68
CA LYS A 79 0.49 -27.41 -6.68
C LYS A 79 1.35 -28.61 -6.28
N ASP A 80 1.45 -29.63 -7.13
CA ASP A 80 2.11 -30.91 -6.77
C ASP A 80 3.61 -30.78 -6.48
N ASN A 81 4.30 -29.83 -7.12
CA ASN A 81 5.75 -29.60 -7.01
C ASN A 81 6.22 -28.91 -5.70
N LEU A 82 5.35 -28.87 -4.69
CA LEU A 82 5.59 -28.20 -3.40
C LEU A 82 5.18 -29.08 -2.21
N SER A 83 5.13 -30.39 -2.44
CA SER A 83 4.74 -31.41 -1.49
C SER A 83 5.68 -31.47 -0.29
N GLN A 84 7.00 -31.37 -0.50
CA GLN A 84 8.00 -31.41 0.58
C GLN A 84 7.93 -30.15 1.44
N ALA A 85 7.80 -28.98 0.80
CA ALA A 85 7.64 -27.72 1.50
C ALA A 85 6.36 -27.71 2.35
N ARG A 86 5.23 -28.18 1.81
CA ARG A 86 3.99 -28.30 2.58
C ARG A 86 4.07 -29.33 3.71
N ALA A 87 4.72 -30.47 3.49
CA ALA A 87 4.92 -31.47 4.54
C ALA A 87 5.75 -30.91 5.70
N THR A 88 6.69 -30.01 5.41
CA THR A 88 7.59 -29.40 6.41
C THR A 88 6.93 -28.24 7.15
N TYR A 89 6.35 -27.28 6.43
CA TYR A 89 5.88 -26.01 6.98
C TYR A 89 4.36 -25.95 7.22
N GLY A 90 3.60 -26.91 6.69
CA GLY A 90 2.14 -26.94 6.77
C GLY A 90 1.50 -25.72 6.09
N TYR A 91 0.42 -25.21 6.69
CA TYR A 91 -0.31 -24.04 6.18
C TYR A 91 0.46 -22.72 6.26
N GLY A 92 1.54 -22.64 7.05
CA GLY A 92 2.34 -21.42 7.12
C GLY A 92 3.10 -21.12 5.82
N TYR A 93 3.40 -22.13 5.00
CA TYR A 93 4.02 -21.93 3.68
C TYR A 93 3.10 -21.19 2.69
N PRO A 94 1.88 -21.68 2.37
CA PRO A 94 1.01 -20.98 1.44
C PRO A 94 0.60 -19.60 1.95
N ILE A 95 0.42 -19.40 3.26
CA ILE A 95 0.13 -18.07 3.84
C ILE A 95 1.29 -17.11 3.57
N ALA A 96 2.52 -17.50 3.91
CA ALA A 96 3.71 -16.65 3.74
C ALA A 96 3.93 -16.26 2.28
N ARG A 97 3.82 -17.22 1.34
CA ARG A 97 4.00 -17.01 -0.10
C ARG A 97 2.88 -16.16 -0.72
N SER A 98 1.65 -16.32 -0.26
CA SER A 98 0.51 -15.52 -0.76
C SER A 98 0.58 -14.08 -0.26
N ALA A 99 0.96 -13.88 1.00
CA ALA A 99 1.22 -12.54 1.53
C ALA A 99 2.39 -11.86 0.80
N ALA A 100 3.46 -12.60 0.46
CA ALA A 100 4.56 -12.07 -0.33
C ALA A 100 4.11 -11.59 -1.74
N LEU A 101 3.21 -12.33 -2.41
CA LEU A 101 2.68 -11.92 -3.71
C LEU A 101 1.91 -10.59 -3.62
N VAL A 102 1.12 -10.41 -2.57
CA VAL A 102 0.41 -9.14 -2.31
C VAL A 102 1.41 -8.02 -2.00
N LEU A 103 2.44 -8.29 -1.20
CA LEU A 103 3.49 -7.31 -0.92
C LEU A 103 4.25 -6.89 -2.18
N HIS A 104 4.54 -7.80 -3.11
CA HIS A 104 5.14 -7.44 -4.40
C HIS A 104 4.26 -6.47 -5.20
N PHE A 105 2.95 -6.69 -5.20
CA PHE A 105 2.00 -5.78 -5.82
C PHE A 105 2.00 -4.41 -5.12
N ASP A 106 1.93 -4.37 -3.79
CA ASP A 106 1.95 -3.12 -3.01
C ASP A 106 3.25 -2.34 -3.21
N VAL A 107 4.40 -3.01 -3.19
CA VAL A 107 5.71 -2.40 -3.43
C VAL A 107 5.84 -1.85 -4.85
N ALA A 108 5.23 -2.50 -5.85
CA ALA A 108 5.17 -1.96 -7.21
C ALA A 108 4.28 -0.70 -7.28
N CYS A 109 3.19 -0.66 -6.50
CA CYS A 109 2.24 0.46 -6.50
C CYS A 109 2.68 1.66 -5.65
N ILE A 110 3.48 1.48 -4.59
CA ILE A 110 3.71 2.53 -3.57
C ILE A 110 4.45 3.77 -4.09
N LEU A 111 5.37 3.63 -5.05
CA LEU A 111 6.15 4.75 -5.61
C LEU A 111 5.41 5.53 -6.71
N LEU A 112 4.58 4.84 -7.50
CA LEU A 112 3.81 5.43 -8.60
C LEU A 112 3.06 6.73 -8.21
N PRO A 113 2.30 6.79 -7.08
CA PRO A 113 1.57 8.00 -6.70
C PRO A 113 2.48 9.19 -6.31
N VAL A 114 3.74 8.95 -5.95
CA VAL A 114 4.67 10.00 -5.51
C VAL A 114 5.46 10.58 -6.69
N CYS A 115 5.51 9.87 -7.83
CA CYS A 115 6.12 10.32 -9.08
C CYS A 115 5.26 11.40 -9.77
N ARG A 116 5.44 12.66 -9.37
CA ARG A 116 4.66 13.83 -9.84
C ARG A 116 4.57 13.96 -11.36
N THR A 117 5.65 13.65 -12.09
CA THR A 117 5.66 13.70 -13.57
C THR A 117 4.77 12.60 -14.16
N LEU A 118 4.89 11.37 -13.68
CA LEU A 118 4.07 10.24 -14.16
C LEU A 118 2.58 10.47 -13.89
N ILE A 119 2.23 10.97 -12.71
CA ILE A 119 0.84 11.31 -12.37
C ILE A 119 0.32 12.46 -13.24
N SER A 120 1.16 13.43 -13.56
CA SER A 120 0.77 14.52 -14.47
C SER A 120 0.50 14.03 -15.89
N LEU A 121 1.31 13.10 -16.40
CA LEU A 121 1.06 12.46 -17.70
C LEU A 121 -0.19 11.57 -17.66
N ALA A 122 -0.38 10.79 -16.61
CA ALA A 122 -1.55 9.92 -16.46
C ALA A 122 -2.87 10.70 -16.45
N ARG A 123 -2.89 11.91 -15.87
CA ARG A 123 -4.06 12.80 -15.88
C ARG A 123 -4.48 13.28 -17.27
N GLN A 124 -3.59 13.27 -18.26
CA GLN A 124 -3.90 13.66 -19.63
C GLN A 124 -4.53 12.51 -20.45
N THR A 125 -4.56 11.30 -19.89
CA THR A 125 -5.17 10.12 -20.53
C THR A 125 -6.68 10.06 -20.26
N PRO A 126 -7.47 9.34 -21.09
CA PRO A 126 -8.90 9.15 -20.84
C PRO A 126 -9.22 8.46 -19.50
N LEU A 127 -8.22 7.84 -18.86
CA LEU A 127 -8.35 7.21 -17.54
C LEU A 127 -8.67 8.20 -16.42
N ASN A 128 -8.41 9.50 -16.61
CA ASN A 128 -8.71 10.52 -15.59
C ASN A 128 -10.21 10.66 -15.29
N GLY A 129 -11.09 10.20 -16.19
CA GLY A 129 -12.53 10.15 -15.93
C GLY A 129 -12.97 9.04 -14.96
N ILE A 130 -12.13 8.01 -14.76
CA ILE A 130 -12.44 6.83 -13.94
C ILE A 130 -11.56 6.79 -12.69
N ILE A 131 -10.26 7.07 -12.84
CA ILE A 131 -9.28 7.00 -11.77
C ILE A 131 -9.04 8.41 -11.21
N PRO A 132 -9.26 8.64 -9.91
CA PRO A 132 -9.05 9.96 -9.31
C PRO A 132 -7.56 10.23 -9.03
N PHE A 133 -6.78 10.52 -10.08
CA PHE A 133 -5.33 10.75 -10.00
C PHE A 133 -4.95 11.93 -9.08
N ASP A 134 -5.84 12.90 -8.85
CA ASP A 134 -5.60 14.02 -7.92
C ASP A 134 -5.55 13.59 -6.44
N LYS A 135 -6.01 12.38 -6.11
CA LYS A 135 -5.92 11.78 -4.77
C LYS A 135 -4.75 10.78 -4.64
N ASN A 136 -3.70 10.93 -5.45
CA ASN A 136 -2.52 10.08 -5.46
C ASN A 136 -1.90 9.85 -4.06
N ILE A 137 -1.75 10.89 -3.23
CA ILE A 137 -1.19 10.73 -1.88
C ILE A 137 -2.13 9.95 -0.95
N THR A 138 -3.45 10.07 -1.13
CA THR A 138 -4.41 9.22 -0.41
C THR A 138 -4.23 7.75 -0.81
N PHE A 139 -4.00 7.48 -2.10
CA PHE A 139 -3.67 6.14 -2.57
C PHE A 139 -2.32 5.64 -2.02
N HIS A 140 -1.27 6.46 -2.01
CA HIS A 140 0.01 6.12 -1.38
C HIS A 140 -0.17 5.68 0.09
N LYS A 141 -0.97 6.42 0.86
CA LYS A 141 -1.31 6.03 2.24
C LYS A 141 -2.07 4.71 2.31
N LEU A 142 -3.05 4.49 1.42
CA LEU A 142 -3.82 3.24 1.36
C LEU A 142 -2.90 2.03 1.10
N VAL A 143 -2.01 2.13 0.11
CA VAL A 143 -1.01 1.10 -0.17
C VAL A 143 -0.08 0.92 1.03
N GLY A 144 0.34 1.99 1.69
CA GLY A 144 1.15 1.91 2.91
C GLY A 144 0.47 1.13 4.05
N TYR A 145 -0.84 1.31 4.25
CA TYR A 145 -1.59 0.51 5.23
C TYR A 145 -1.66 -0.97 4.82
N SER A 146 -1.94 -1.27 3.55
CA SER A 146 -1.94 -2.64 3.04
C SER A 146 -0.59 -3.33 3.24
N LEU A 147 0.49 -2.64 2.88
CA LEU A 147 1.86 -3.13 2.96
C LEU A 147 2.23 -3.49 4.40
N VAL A 148 1.84 -2.69 5.40
CA VAL A 148 2.05 -3.03 6.83
C VAL A 148 1.23 -4.25 7.26
N ILE A 149 -0.05 -4.34 6.88
CA ILE A 149 -0.90 -5.48 7.21
C ILE A 149 -0.30 -6.78 6.67
N PHE A 150 0.04 -6.82 5.38
CA PHE A 150 0.61 -8.02 4.76
C PHE A 150 2.05 -8.29 5.21
N THR A 151 2.81 -7.27 5.64
CA THR A 151 4.13 -7.48 6.29
C THR A 151 3.95 -8.30 7.56
N TRP A 152 2.97 -7.95 8.41
CA TRP A 152 2.70 -8.73 9.62
C TRP A 152 2.22 -10.14 9.33
N VAL A 153 1.29 -10.32 8.37
CA VAL A 153 0.84 -11.65 7.96
C VAL A 153 2.01 -12.50 7.46
N HIS A 154 2.87 -11.92 6.61
CA HIS A 154 4.06 -12.57 6.07
C HIS A 154 5.06 -12.94 7.17
N THR A 155 5.43 -12.00 8.03
CA THR A 155 6.40 -12.21 9.12
C THR A 155 5.92 -13.26 10.12
N ILE A 156 4.65 -13.20 10.55
CA ILE A 156 4.09 -14.19 11.48
C ILE A 156 4.08 -15.59 10.86
N ALA A 157 3.69 -15.70 9.58
CA ALA A 157 3.73 -16.98 8.87
C ALA A 157 5.16 -17.53 8.75
N HIS A 158 6.16 -16.67 8.51
CA HIS A 158 7.57 -17.07 8.52
C HIS A 158 8.06 -17.51 9.90
N LEU A 159 7.67 -16.83 10.98
CA LEU A 159 8.01 -17.25 12.35
C LEU A 159 7.44 -18.64 12.65
N HIS A 160 6.19 -18.91 12.26
CA HIS A 160 5.60 -20.23 12.35
C HIS A 160 6.39 -21.28 11.55
N ASN A 161 6.76 -20.96 10.30
CA ASN A 161 7.52 -21.87 9.44
C ASN A 161 8.90 -22.20 10.03
N VAL A 162 9.60 -21.22 10.59
CA VAL A 162 10.89 -21.42 11.25
C VAL A 162 10.74 -22.24 12.54
N ALA A 163 9.66 -22.04 13.30
CA ALA A 163 9.36 -22.85 14.47
C ALA A 163 9.13 -24.33 14.10
N GLN A 164 8.35 -24.59 13.05
CA GLN A 164 8.12 -25.94 12.52
C GLN A 164 9.42 -26.59 12.04
N LEU A 165 10.27 -25.82 11.35
CA LEU A 165 11.56 -26.31 10.87
C LEU A 165 12.50 -26.68 12.03
N SER A 166 12.55 -25.86 13.08
CA SER A 166 13.37 -26.16 14.25
C SER A 166 12.87 -27.37 15.03
N ALA A 167 11.55 -27.51 15.17
CA ALA A 167 10.92 -28.64 15.84
C ALA A 167 11.22 -29.97 15.11
N LYS A 168 11.05 -29.99 13.77
CA LYS A 168 11.29 -31.19 12.95
C LYS A 168 12.78 -31.50 12.78
N GLY A 169 13.64 -30.48 12.81
CA GLY A 169 15.09 -30.64 12.73
C GLY A 169 15.77 -30.95 14.08
N HIS A 170 15.01 -31.21 15.14
CA HIS A 170 15.52 -31.45 16.51
C HIS A 170 16.44 -30.32 17.05
N GLY A 171 16.31 -29.10 16.52
CA GLY A 171 17.16 -27.97 16.89
C GLY A 171 16.72 -27.24 18.17
N GLY A 172 15.52 -27.53 18.66
CA GLY A 172 14.96 -26.89 19.86
C GLY A 172 14.88 -25.36 19.75
N PHE A 173 15.03 -24.66 20.88
CA PHE A 173 15.02 -23.20 20.89
C PHE A 173 16.27 -22.59 20.23
N ILE A 174 17.43 -23.25 20.37
CA ILE A 174 18.70 -22.77 19.79
C ILE A 174 18.61 -22.78 18.26
N GLY A 175 18.04 -23.84 17.66
CA GLY A 175 17.78 -23.92 16.23
C GLY A 175 16.85 -22.81 15.75
N PHE A 176 15.80 -22.49 16.51
CA PHE A 176 14.86 -21.42 16.17
C PHE A 176 15.54 -20.05 16.14
N VAL A 177 16.34 -19.73 17.16
CA VAL A 177 17.08 -18.46 17.21
C VAL A 177 18.10 -18.40 16.08
N LYS A 178 18.84 -19.48 15.84
CA LYS A 178 19.81 -19.53 14.72
C LYS A 178 19.13 -19.31 13.38
N LEU A 179 18.03 -20.00 13.11
CA LEU A 179 17.31 -19.88 11.84
C LEU A 179 16.73 -18.47 11.62
N ASN A 180 16.31 -17.77 12.67
CA ASN A 180 15.78 -16.41 12.54
C ASN A 180 16.86 -15.35 12.31
N PHE A 181 18.02 -15.44 12.97
CA PHE A 181 19.02 -14.37 12.94
C PHE A 181 20.25 -14.64 12.08
N LEU A 182 20.59 -15.92 11.83
CA LEU A 182 21.78 -16.30 11.06
C LEU A 182 21.48 -16.66 9.60
N THR A 183 20.20 -16.78 9.20
CA THR A 183 19.85 -17.03 7.80
C THR A 183 19.67 -15.72 7.04
N GLY A 184 20.08 -15.70 5.76
CA GLY A 184 19.94 -14.55 4.85
C GLY A 184 18.55 -13.90 4.87
N PRO A 185 17.46 -14.65 4.62
CA PRO A 185 16.09 -14.13 4.70
C PRO A 185 15.71 -13.64 6.09
N GLY A 186 16.19 -14.30 7.14
CA GLY A 186 15.83 -13.98 8.52
C GLY A 186 16.25 -12.56 8.91
N TRP A 187 17.55 -12.26 8.87
CA TRP A 187 18.04 -10.94 9.25
C TRP A 187 17.60 -9.83 8.28
N THR A 188 17.57 -10.11 6.97
CA THR A 188 17.08 -9.12 5.98
C THR A 188 15.59 -8.81 6.19
N GLY A 189 14.78 -9.80 6.56
CA GLY A 189 13.37 -9.64 6.90
C GLY A 189 13.14 -8.78 8.14
N TYR A 190 13.98 -8.91 9.17
CA TYR A 190 13.92 -8.03 10.33
C TYR A 190 14.29 -6.58 9.99
N VAL A 191 15.34 -6.37 9.20
CA VAL A 191 15.73 -5.03 8.74
C VAL A 191 14.59 -4.39 7.94
N LEU A 192 13.96 -5.13 7.03
CA LEU A 192 12.79 -4.68 6.28
C LEU A 192 11.62 -4.32 7.18
N THR A 193 11.27 -5.20 8.11
CA THR A 193 10.15 -5.02 9.05
C THR A 193 10.38 -3.79 9.93
N ILE A 194 11.58 -3.64 10.50
CA ILE A 194 11.91 -2.47 11.33
C ILE A 194 11.85 -1.19 10.49
N SER A 195 12.38 -1.21 9.27
CA SER A 195 12.37 -0.05 8.37
C SER A 195 10.95 0.40 8.04
N ILE A 196 10.07 -0.53 7.64
CA ILE A 196 8.69 -0.19 7.30
C ILE A 196 7.88 0.26 8.53
N MET A 197 8.09 -0.36 9.68
CA MET A 197 7.41 0.05 10.91
C MET A 197 7.85 1.44 11.37
N ALA A 198 9.16 1.74 11.28
CA ALA A 198 9.69 3.07 11.60
C ALA A 198 9.09 4.15 10.68
N MET A 199 9.04 3.89 9.37
CA MET A 199 8.42 4.79 8.39
C MET A 199 6.91 4.97 8.65
N PHE A 200 6.21 3.88 8.96
CA PHE A 200 4.76 3.90 9.15
C PHE A 200 4.37 4.70 10.39
N PHE A 201 5.00 4.43 11.54
CA PHE A 201 4.65 5.11 12.78
C PHE A 201 4.91 6.61 12.71
N THR A 202 5.98 7.06 12.07
CA THR A 202 6.24 8.50 11.91
C THR A 202 5.35 9.15 10.84
N ALA A 203 4.84 8.38 9.88
CA ALA A 203 3.92 8.85 8.84
C ALA A 203 2.45 8.99 9.29
N LEU A 204 2.07 8.42 10.44
CA LEU A 204 0.73 8.60 11.02
C LEU A 204 0.41 10.09 11.23
N ASP A 205 -0.86 10.46 11.09
CA ASP A 205 -1.25 11.88 11.06
C ASP A 205 -0.92 12.63 12.36
N LYS A 206 -1.00 11.98 13.52
CA LYS A 206 -0.62 12.58 14.81
C LYS A 206 0.89 12.90 14.89
N PRO A 207 1.81 11.91 14.79
CA PRO A 207 3.25 12.17 14.91
C PRO A 207 3.80 13.03 13.76
N ARG A 208 3.31 12.86 12.53
CA ARG A 208 3.73 13.67 11.38
C ARG A 208 3.40 15.15 11.55
N ARG A 209 2.26 15.47 12.18
CA ARG A 209 1.88 16.86 12.50
C ARG A 209 2.64 17.42 13.69
N ALA A 210 3.01 16.57 14.65
CA ALA A 210 3.80 16.97 15.81
C ALA A 210 5.26 17.28 15.45
N ASN A 211 5.87 16.50 14.55
CA ASN A 211 7.24 16.73 14.10
C ASN A 211 7.43 16.24 12.65
N TYR A 212 7.43 17.19 11.71
CA TYR A 212 7.57 16.89 10.28
C TYR A 212 8.99 16.45 9.90
N GLU A 213 10.02 17.02 10.53
CA GLU A 213 11.42 16.65 10.28
C GLU A 213 11.69 15.18 10.63
N ARG A 214 11.12 14.71 11.75
CA ARG A 214 11.20 13.29 12.12
C ARG A 214 10.55 12.40 11.07
N PHE A 215 9.36 12.78 10.58
CA PHE A 215 8.71 12.08 9.49
C PHE A 215 9.62 12.04 8.26
N TRP A 216 10.10 13.19 7.79
CA TRP A 216 10.91 13.31 6.59
C TRP A 216 12.19 12.45 6.66
N ASN A 217 12.95 12.58 7.75
CA ASN A 217 14.20 11.85 7.93
C ASN A 217 13.99 10.34 8.02
N THR A 218 12.97 9.90 8.76
CA THR A 218 12.66 8.46 8.86
C THR A 218 12.05 7.90 7.59
N HIS A 219 11.30 8.69 6.81
CA HIS A 219 10.72 8.23 5.55
C HIS A 219 11.79 7.90 4.49
N HIS A 220 12.98 8.52 4.55
CA HIS A 220 14.10 8.20 3.65
C HIS A 220 14.65 6.77 3.83
N LEU A 221 14.26 6.07 4.90
CA LEU A 221 14.49 4.63 5.03
C LEU A 221 13.85 3.82 3.88
N PHE A 222 13.00 4.42 3.04
CA PHE A 222 12.52 3.79 1.81
C PHE A 222 13.68 3.31 0.93
N VAL A 223 14.80 4.04 0.88
CA VAL A 223 15.98 3.63 0.09
C VAL A 223 16.55 2.31 0.62
N LEU A 224 16.77 2.24 1.93
CA LEU A 224 17.22 1.00 2.59
C LEU A 224 16.21 -0.13 2.37
N PHE A 225 14.91 0.17 2.51
CA PHE A 225 13.84 -0.79 2.30
C PHE A 225 13.89 -1.39 0.88
N PHE A 226 14.00 -0.58 -0.18
CA PHE A 226 14.03 -1.10 -1.56
C PHE A 226 15.29 -1.92 -1.86
N ILE A 227 16.46 -1.53 -1.33
CA ILE A 227 17.69 -2.30 -1.49
C ILE A 227 17.56 -3.67 -0.82
N MET A 228 17.10 -3.69 0.44
CA MET A 228 16.90 -4.95 1.18
C MET A 228 15.76 -5.78 0.58
N TRP A 229 14.70 -5.16 0.05
CA TRP A 229 13.58 -5.85 -0.59
C TRP A 229 14.05 -6.62 -1.82
N SER A 230 14.91 -5.99 -2.62
CA SER A 230 15.49 -6.60 -3.83
C SER A 230 16.34 -7.82 -3.52
N THR A 231 17.03 -7.85 -2.37
CA THR A 231 17.91 -8.96 -1.99
C THR A 231 17.26 -10.02 -1.10
N HIS A 232 16.21 -9.67 -0.36
CA HIS A 232 15.52 -10.57 0.58
C HIS A 232 14.98 -11.85 -0.09
N GLY A 233 14.51 -11.76 -1.34
CA GLY A 233 13.98 -12.89 -2.11
C GLY A 233 15.03 -13.81 -2.75
N ILE A 234 16.30 -13.41 -2.81
CA ILE A 234 17.36 -14.08 -3.61
C ILE A 234 17.80 -15.42 -2.99
N PHE A 235 17.68 -15.56 -1.67
CA PHE A 235 18.27 -16.65 -0.90
C PHE A 235 17.62 -18.04 -1.09
N CYS A 236 16.58 -18.17 -1.92
CA CYS A 236 15.91 -19.43 -2.25
C CYS A 236 15.71 -20.38 -1.03
N MET A 237 15.23 -19.85 0.10
CA MET A 237 15.15 -20.63 1.35
C MET A 237 14.21 -21.84 1.27
N ILE A 238 13.22 -21.80 0.36
CA ILE A 238 12.24 -22.86 0.18
C ILE A 238 12.28 -23.33 -1.28
N PRO A 239 13.04 -24.40 -1.59
CA PRO A 239 13.16 -24.95 -2.93
C PRO A 239 11.88 -25.69 -3.37
N ALA A 240 11.71 -25.84 -4.68
CA ALA A 240 10.71 -26.72 -5.28
C ALA A 240 11.16 -28.19 -5.28
N ASP A 241 10.22 -29.13 -5.41
CA ASP A 241 10.51 -30.57 -5.35
C ASP A 241 11.28 -31.05 -6.60
N THR A 242 11.09 -30.41 -7.76
CA THR A 242 11.76 -30.75 -9.02
C THR A 242 12.81 -29.72 -9.42
N LYS A 243 13.88 -30.17 -10.08
CA LYS A 243 14.88 -29.27 -10.69
C LYS A 243 14.27 -28.46 -11.87
N PRO A 244 14.67 -27.20 -12.09
CA PRO A 244 15.52 -26.38 -11.22
C PRO A 244 14.76 -25.96 -9.94
N THR A 245 15.35 -26.30 -8.80
CA THR A 245 14.77 -26.15 -7.44
C THR A 245 14.54 -24.68 -7.04
N CYS A 246 15.23 -23.76 -7.70
CA CYS A 246 15.20 -22.30 -7.45
C CYS A 246 14.80 -21.48 -8.69
N PHE A 247 13.85 -21.97 -9.50
CA PHE A 247 13.36 -21.24 -10.68
C PHE A 247 12.44 -20.06 -10.30
N GLY A 248 12.68 -18.89 -10.89
CA GLY A 248 11.75 -17.74 -10.85
C GLY A 248 11.85 -16.77 -9.66
N ASN A 249 12.68 -17.03 -8.64
CA ASN A 249 12.84 -16.15 -7.47
C ASN A 249 14.01 -15.16 -7.57
N GLY A 250 14.52 -14.86 -8.77
CA GLY A 250 15.71 -14.00 -8.93
C GLY A 250 16.96 -14.55 -8.21
N SER A 251 17.00 -15.85 -7.94
CA SER A 251 18.14 -16.51 -7.28
C SER A 251 19.27 -16.66 -8.31
N PHE A 252 20.39 -16.00 -8.07
CA PHE A 252 21.57 -16.02 -8.95
C PHE A 252 22.52 -17.20 -8.68
N TYR A 253 22.20 -18.04 -7.69
CA TYR A 253 22.97 -19.22 -7.34
C TYR A 253 22.13 -20.46 -7.71
N GLN A 254 22.52 -21.13 -8.80
CA GLN A 254 21.97 -22.42 -9.23
C GLN A 254 23.00 -23.52 -9.00
#